data_AF-A0A520HL81-F1
#
_entry.id   AF-A0A520HL81-F1
#
_cell.length_a   1.000
_cell.length_b   1.000
_cell.length_c   1.000
_cell.angle_alpha   90.00
_cell.angle_beta   90.00
_cell.angle_gamma   90.00
#
_symmetry.space_group_name_H-M   'P 1'
#
loop_
_entity.id
_entity.type
_entity.pdbx_description
1 polymer ?
#
loop_
_entity_poly.entity_id
_entity_poly.type
_entity_poly.pdbx_seq_one_letter_code
_entity_poly.pdbx_strand_id
1 'polypeptide(L)'
;PYYHALADQFTICDGYHCSLQGPTGPNRLYHFSGTNGLSVGQEGAYCVTNGGTDANPGADMAKDDATGGLPWRTFAGRLEEAGIPWRVYQELANYSDNPLGYFSEFRKLDRSSPHYRRGRAYVDWIDGVAPEDPEKTQARHLIAAFTADVAADRLPAVSWIVPMMQMSEHPDAPVPFGEVLISSVVAALASNPKVWAKTALILNYDENDGFFDHVPAPVPGIAPRYGASNVDVRSETYQGEPVGLGPRVPMTVISPWTRGGWVNSQLFDHTSVLRFLEKRFGVAEPNISPWRRAVCGDLTSIFDFDVPHSARLDTRWAAALPSVAGYVEETERLCATAPAPIIAKG
;
A
#
# COMPACT_ATOMS: atom_id res chain seq x y z
N PRO A 1 -5.57 -17.48 -9.21
CA PRO A 1 -5.33 -18.71 -8.40
C PRO A 1 -4.29 -18.52 -7.29
N TYR A 2 -3.30 -17.66 -7.56
CA TYR A 2 -2.22 -17.38 -6.62
C TYR A 2 -2.72 -16.76 -5.31
N TYR A 3 -3.63 -15.78 -5.35
CA TYR A 3 -4.16 -15.16 -4.13
C TYR A 3 -4.94 -16.11 -3.22
N HIS A 4 -5.73 -17.02 -3.79
CA HIS A 4 -6.38 -18.06 -2.99
C HIS A 4 -5.37 -18.96 -2.29
N ALA A 5 -4.32 -19.38 -2.99
CA ALA A 5 -3.25 -20.16 -2.38
C ALA A 5 -2.48 -19.38 -1.31
N LEU A 6 -2.32 -18.06 -1.45
CA LEU A 6 -1.78 -17.22 -0.38
C LEU A 6 -2.73 -17.16 0.83
N ALA A 7 -4.03 -16.99 0.60
CA ALA A 7 -5.04 -16.96 1.66
C ALA A 7 -5.15 -18.29 2.41
N ASP A 8 -4.98 -19.44 1.75
CA ASP A 8 -4.93 -20.76 2.40
C ASP A 8 -3.70 -20.94 3.30
N GLN A 9 -2.66 -20.13 3.06
CA GLN A 9 -1.36 -20.27 3.70
C GLN A 9 -1.14 -19.23 4.81
N PHE A 10 -1.77 -18.06 4.71
CA PHE A 10 -1.54 -16.88 5.54
C PHE A 10 -2.83 -16.28 6.05
N THR A 11 -2.74 -15.21 6.83
CA THR A 11 -3.93 -14.56 7.40
C THR A 11 -4.46 -13.48 6.46
N ILE A 12 -5.75 -13.55 6.15
CA ILE A 12 -6.49 -12.47 5.48
C ILE A 12 -7.28 -11.65 6.49
N CYS A 13 -7.56 -10.39 6.17
CA CYS A 13 -8.44 -9.54 6.97
C CYS A 13 -9.73 -9.27 6.19
N ASP A 14 -10.87 -9.72 6.72
CA ASP A 14 -12.19 -9.48 6.12
C ASP A 14 -12.91 -8.26 6.71
N GLY A 15 -12.26 -7.56 7.64
CA GLY A 15 -12.69 -6.30 8.25
C GLY A 15 -11.80 -5.10 7.88
N TYR A 16 -11.03 -5.16 6.77
CA TYR A 16 -10.17 -4.05 6.34
C TYR A 16 -10.89 -3.15 5.32
N HIS A 17 -11.00 -1.86 5.64
CA HIS A 17 -11.73 -0.87 4.86
C HIS A 17 -10.81 0.18 4.24
N CYS A 18 -11.26 0.77 3.14
CA CYS A 18 -10.74 2.07 2.71
C CYS A 18 -10.87 3.08 3.85
N SER A 19 -9.91 3.99 3.97
CA SER A 19 -10.00 5.04 5.00
C SER A 19 -11.12 6.04 4.73
N LEU A 20 -11.48 6.25 3.48
CA LEU A 20 -12.66 7.03 3.07
C LEU A 20 -13.41 6.35 1.93
N GLN A 21 -14.66 6.74 1.74
CA GLN A 21 -15.41 6.42 0.53
C GLN A 21 -14.99 7.37 -0.60
N GLY A 22 -13.93 7.01 -1.32
CA GLY A 22 -13.40 7.84 -2.38
C GLY A 22 -12.16 7.23 -3.03
N PRO A 23 -11.48 8.02 -3.88
CA PRO A 23 -10.48 7.48 -4.79
C PRO A 23 -9.10 7.31 -4.15
N THR A 24 -8.14 6.84 -4.94
CA THR A 24 -6.75 6.54 -4.60
C THR A 24 -6.04 7.59 -3.75
N GLY A 25 -5.96 8.84 -4.22
CA GLY A 25 -5.13 9.88 -3.61
C GLY A 25 -5.43 10.10 -2.13
N PRO A 26 -6.67 10.48 -1.77
CA PRO A 26 -7.07 10.63 -0.37
C PRO A 26 -6.85 9.38 0.50
N ASN A 27 -7.09 8.17 -0.03
CA ASN A 27 -6.92 6.94 0.74
C ASN A 27 -5.45 6.66 1.02
N ARG A 28 -4.57 6.92 0.04
CA ARG A 28 -3.13 6.82 0.24
C ARG A 28 -2.57 7.90 1.15
N LEU A 29 -3.16 9.09 1.22
CA LEU A 29 -2.79 10.08 2.24
C LEU A 29 -2.98 9.52 3.67
N TYR A 30 -4.07 8.78 3.93
CA TYR A 30 -4.23 8.07 5.21
C TYR A 30 -3.15 7.01 5.43
N HIS A 31 -2.83 6.21 4.40
CA HIS A 31 -1.79 5.18 4.51
C HIS A 31 -0.39 5.75 4.79
N PHE A 32 -0.05 6.90 4.20
CA PHE A 32 1.29 7.49 4.30
C PHE A 32 1.45 8.55 5.39
N SER A 33 0.35 9.14 5.87
CA SER A 33 0.41 10.25 6.81
C SER A 33 -0.66 10.24 7.90
N GLY A 34 -1.54 9.23 7.95
CA GLY A 34 -2.58 9.09 8.98
C GLY A 34 -3.79 10.01 8.81
N THR A 35 -3.82 10.82 7.76
CA THR A 35 -4.89 11.78 7.47
C THR A 35 -4.94 12.11 5.99
N ASN A 36 -6.09 12.56 5.49
CA ASN A 36 -6.23 13.22 4.20
C ASN A 36 -6.00 14.75 4.26
N GLY A 37 -5.75 15.30 5.46
CA GLY A 37 -5.55 16.73 5.72
C GLY A 37 -6.47 17.28 6.80
N LEU A 38 -7.65 16.69 7.00
CA LEU A 38 -8.69 17.23 7.89
C LEU A 38 -8.26 17.30 9.35
N SER A 39 -7.57 16.27 9.85
CA SER A 39 -7.07 16.25 11.24
C SER A 39 -5.91 17.20 11.51
N VAL A 40 -5.31 17.76 10.46
CA VAL A 40 -4.24 18.75 10.54
C VAL A 40 -4.70 20.13 10.05
N GLY A 41 -6.02 20.36 10.01
CA GLY A 41 -6.63 21.66 9.73
C GLY A 41 -6.58 22.07 8.26
N GLN A 42 -6.48 21.12 7.34
CA GLN A 42 -6.55 21.37 5.90
C GLN A 42 -7.89 20.91 5.32
N GLU A 43 -8.43 21.65 4.36
CA GLU A 43 -9.76 21.40 3.77
C GLU A 43 -9.76 21.53 2.24
N GLY A 44 -8.70 21.03 1.60
CA GLY A 44 -8.56 21.06 0.13
C GLY A 44 -9.36 19.96 -0.59
N ALA A 45 -9.52 20.11 -1.91
CA ALA A 45 -10.17 19.10 -2.76
C ALA A 45 -9.50 17.71 -2.69
N TYR A 46 -8.19 17.67 -2.39
CA TYR A 46 -7.42 16.44 -2.17
C TYR A 46 -7.88 15.65 -0.94
N CYS A 47 -8.72 16.22 -0.08
CA CYS A 47 -9.27 15.49 1.05
C CYS A 47 -10.24 14.39 0.58
N VAL A 48 -10.89 14.55 -0.57
CA VAL A 48 -11.95 13.64 -1.06
C VAL A 48 -11.87 13.33 -2.55
N THR A 49 -10.89 13.87 -3.28
CA THR A 49 -10.70 13.63 -4.72
C THR A 49 -9.24 13.34 -5.04
N ASN A 50 -8.97 12.72 -6.20
CA ASN A 50 -7.62 12.65 -6.77
C ASN A 50 -7.08 14.02 -7.25
N GLY A 51 -7.91 15.06 -7.22
CA GLY A 51 -7.54 16.41 -7.60
C GLY A 51 -6.95 17.20 -6.43
N GLY A 52 -6.12 18.21 -6.76
CA GLY A 52 -5.54 19.11 -5.76
C GLY A 52 -4.23 18.62 -5.14
N THR A 53 -3.70 17.47 -5.58
CA THR A 53 -2.32 17.02 -5.33
C THR A 53 -1.49 17.09 -6.61
N ASP A 54 -0.21 16.71 -6.51
CA ASP A 54 0.70 16.64 -7.65
C ASP A 54 0.16 15.72 -8.76
N ALA A 55 0.18 16.22 -9.99
CA ALA A 55 -0.21 15.44 -11.18
C ALA A 55 0.98 14.72 -11.82
N ASN A 56 2.18 14.76 -11.21
CA ASN A 56 3.36 14.03 -11.69
C ASN A 56 3.07 12.52 -11.77
N PRO A 57 3.06 11.91 -12.97
CA PRO A 57 2.68 10.51 -13.14
C PRO A 57 3.81 9.53 -12.75
N GLY A 58 4.97 10.01 -12.33
CA GLY A 58 6.15 9.19 -12.11
C GLY A 58 7.02 9.64 -10.92
N ALA A 59 8.19 9.02 -10.83
CA ALA A 59 9.20 9.33 -9.80
C ALA A 59 10.11 10.52 -10.15
N ASP A 60 10.01 11.08 -11.37
CA ASP A 60 10.85 12.21 -11.77
C ASP A 60 10.42 13.51 -11.08
N MET A 61 11.10 13.83 -9.98
CA MET A 61 10.88 15.06 -9.21
C MET A 61 11.03 16.35 -10.04
N ALA A 62 11.68 16.33 -11.21
CA ALA A 62 11.73 17.51 -12.07
C ALA A 62 10.37 17.82 -12.74
N LYS A 63 9.42 16.88 -12.71
CA LYS A 63 8.06 17.04 -13.23
C LYS A 63 7.02 17.37 -12.15
N ASP A 64 7.45 17.50 -10.89
CA ASP A 64 6.56 17.95 -9.82
C ASP A 64 5.94 19.30 -10.19
N ASP A 65 4.67 19.48 -9.82
CA ASP A 65 3.97 20.74 -10.08
C ASP A 65 4.61 21.95 -9.36
N ALA A 66 4.14 23.15 -9.71
CA ALA A 66 4.65 24.39 -9.11
C ALA A 66 4.20 24.61 -7.65
N THR A 67 3.32 23.76 -7.10
CA THR A 67 2.80 23.94 -5.74
C THR A 67 3.89 23.66 -4.69
N GLY A 68 3.66 24.12 -3.45
CA GLY A 68 4.59 23.88 -2.35
C GLY A 68 4.58 22.44 -1.83
N GLY A 69 3.61 21.63 -2.24
CA GLY A 69 3.28 20.35 -1.62
C GLY A 69 2.46 20.51 -0.34
N LEU A 70 1.91 19.39 0.12
CA LEU A 70 1.13 19.27 1.34
C LEU A 70 2.02 19.54 2.57
N PRO A 71 1.59 20.40 3.52
CA PRO A 71 2.49 20.99 4.52
C PRO A 71 2.67 20.18 5.81
N TRP A 72 1.93 19.08 5.98
CA TRP A 72 2.04 18.25 7.20
C TRP A 72 3.05 17.12 7.02
N ARG A 73 3.44 16.52 8.14
CA ARG A 73 4.47 15.48 8.18
C ARG A 73 3.89 14.12 7.78
N THR A 74 4.57 13.38 6.90
CA THR A 74 4.27 11.96 6.64
C THR A 74 4.88 11.05 7.69
N PHE A 75 4.43 9.79 7.73
CA PHE A 75 5.03 8.78 8.58
C PHE A 75 6.48 8.49 8.17
N ALA A 76 6.81 8.51 6.87
CA ALA A 76 8.19 8.36 6.39
C ALA A 76 9.11 9.48 6.94
N GLY A 77 8.62 10.72 6.96
CA GLY A 77 9.30 11.84 7.61
C GLY A 77 9.53 11.64 9.11
N ARG A 78 8.61 10.95 9.81
CA ARG A 78 8.77 10.61 11.23
C ARG A 78 9.75 9.47 11.47
N LEU A 79 9.75 8.46 10.59
CA LEU A 79 10.75 7.38 10.62
C LEU A 79 12.17 7.95 10.43
N GLU A 80 12.31 8.90 9.51
CA GLU A 80 13.56 9.64 9.28
C GLU A 80 14.06 10.33 10.55
N GLU A 81 13.19 11.09 11.25
CA GLU A 81 13.53 11.79 12.49
C GLU A 81 13.90 10.82 13.63
N ALA A 82 13.23 9.67 13.68
CA ALA A 82 13.48 8.62 14.67
C ALA A 82 14.72 7.76 14.33
N GLY A 83 15.39 7.99 13.20
CA GLY A 83 16.53 7.19 12.75
C GLY A 83 16.15 5.74 12.40
N ILE A 84 14.87 5.46 12.11
CA ILE A 84 14.41 4.15 11.70
C ILE A 84 14.66 4.01 10.20
N PRO A 85 15.46 3.02 9.74
CA PRO A 85 15.73 2.85 8.31
C PRO A 85 14.45 2.55 7.54
N TRP A 86 14.21 3.31 6.46
CA TRP A 86 13.07 3.11 5.57
C TRP A 86 13.44 3.35 4.11
N ARG A 87 12.63 2.90 3.16
CA ARG A 87 12.69 3.34 1.74
C ARG A 87 11.43 3.00 0.96
N VAL A 88 11.30 3.61 -0.21
CA VAL A 88 10.38 3.23 -1.27
C VAL A 88 11.14 2.42 -2.34
N TYR A 89 10.53 1.34 -2.83
CA TYR A 89 10.90 0.63 -4.04
C TYR A 89 9.88 0.99 -5.13
N GLN A 90 10.35 1.67 -6.18
CA GLN A 90 9.54 2.13 -7.31
C GLN A 90 10.41 2.23 -8.56
N GLU A 91 9.80 2.16 -9.74
CA GLU A 91 10.46 2.53 -10.99
C GLU A 91 10.18 4.00 -11.35
N LEU A 92 10.73 4.46 -12.48
CA LEU A 92 10.46 5.80 -12.99
C LEU A 92 8.96 6.00 -13.26
N ALA A 93 8.34 4.99 -13.90
CA ALA A 93 6.91 4.85 -14.01
C ALA A 93 6.35 4.33 -12.69
N ASN A 94 5.49 5.11 -12.05
CA ASN A 94 4.80 4.71 -10.83
C ASN A 94 3.34 5.16 -10.79
N TYR A 95 2.78 5.69 -11.88
CA TYR A 95 1.37 6.13 -11.95
C TYR A 95 0.94 7.19 -10.93
N SER A 96 1.87 8.04 -10.47
CA SER A 96 1.70 8.95 -9.31
C SER A 96 1.46 8.22 -7.99
N ASP A 97 1.75 6.92 -7.93
CA ASP A 97 1.32 6.06 -6.83
C ASP A 97 2.13 6.18 -5.56
N ASN A 98 3.26 6.88 -5.62
CA ASN A 98 4.04 7.25 -4.46
C ASN A 98 3.59 8.62 -3.94
N PRO A 99 2.73 8.69 -2.90
CA PRO A 99 2.16 9.93 -2.42
C PRO A 99 3.18 10.81 -1.72
N LEU A 100 4.39 10.31 -1.41
CA LEU A 100 5.44 11.12 -0.80
C LEU A 100 5.71 12.36 -1.66
N GLY A 101 5.63 12.26 -2.99
CA GLY A 101 5.77 13.43 -3.89
C GLY A 101 4.75 14.55 -3.68
N TYR A 102 3.62 14.26 -3.05
CA TYR A 102 2.60 15.27 -2.77
C TYR A 102 3.03 16.22 -1.65
N PHE A 103 3.97 15.81 -0.79
CA PHE A 103 4.32 16.54 0.42
C PHE A 103 5.50 17.48 0.22
N SER A 104 5.45 18.63 0.88
CA SER A 104 6.52 19.64 0.79
C SER A 104 7.88 19.09 1.22
N GLU A 105 7.91 18.12 2.14
CA GLU A 105 9.14 17.50 2.63
C GLU A 105 9.89 16.65 1.60
N PHE A 106 9.20 16.21 0.52
CA PHE A 106 9.80 15.38 -0.53
C PHE A 106 9.95 16.09 -1.88
N ARG A 107 9.76 17.40 -1.89
CA ARG A 107 9.88 18.23 -3.09
C ARG A 107 11.19 18.99 -3.12
N LYS A 108 11.71 19.22 -4.32
CA LYS A 108 12.91 20.05 -4.56
C LYS A 108 14.12 19.61 -3.72
N LEU A 109 14.22 18.31 -3.45
CA LEU A 109 15.32 17.74 -2.68
C LEU A 109 16.64 17.78 -3.46
N ASP A 110 17.75 17.82 -2.75
CA ASP A 110 19.05 17.48 -3.33
C ASP A 110 19.03 16.00 -3.73
N ARG A 111 19.26 15.71 -5.01
CA ARG A 111 19.26 14.34 -5.56
C ARG A 111 20.37 13.45 -4.98
N SER A 112 21.42 14.04 -4.38
CA SER A 112 22.45 13.30 -3.67
C SER A 112 22.07 12.96 -2.22
N SER A 113 20.99 13.56 -1.70
CA SER A 113 20.61 13.41 -0.30
C SER A 113 20.09 11.99 0.01
N PRO A 114 20.35 11.47 1.22
CA PRO A 114 19.74 10.23 1.69
C PRO A 114 18.20 10.26 1.65
N HIS A 115 17.59 11.42 1.92
CA HIS A 115 16.13 11.58 1.93
C HIS A 115 15.53 11.42 0.53
N TYR A 116 16.14 12.03 -0.49
CA TYR A 116 15.75 11.79 -1.89
C TYR A 116 15.91 10.32 -2.29
N ARG A 117 17.07 9.72 -1.96
CA ARG A 117 17.35 8.31 -2.30
C ARG A 117 16.35 7.33 -1.69
N ARG A 118 15.81 7.63 -0.51
CA ARG A 118 14.81 6.78 0.15
C ARG A 118 13.40 7.01 -0.36
N GLY A 119 12.99 8.26 -0.57
CA GLY A 119 11.58 8.60 -0.81
C GLY A 119 11.19 8.87 -2.26
N ARG A 120 12.12 9.37 -3.09
CA ARG A 120 11.82 9.87 -4.45
C ARG A 120 12.66 9.25 -5.55
N ALA A 121 13.83 8.68 -5.26
CA ALA A 121 14.59 7.94 -6.26
C ALA A 121 13.80 6.72 -6.75
N TYR A 122 14.01 6.36 -8.01
CA TYR A 122 13.62 5.07 -8.56
C TYR A 122 14.83 4.13 -8.55
N VAL A 123 14.56 2.83 -8.62
CA VAL A 123 15.60 1.79 -8.61
C VAL A 123 16.49 1.84 -9.86
N ASP A 124 17.71 1.33 -9.73
CA ASP A 124 18.64 1.23 -10.86
C ASP A 124 18.12 0.26 -11.93
N TRP A 125 18.44 0.57 -13.19
CA TRP A 125 18.17 -0.32 -14.31
C TRP A 125 19.12 -1.53 -14.28
N ILE A 126 18.61 -2.72 -14.60
CA ILE A 126 19.33 -4.01 -14.46
C ILE A 126 20.66 -4.02 -15.24
N ASP A 127 20.76 -3.23 -16.30
CA ASP A 127 21.96 -3.10 -17.14
C ASP A 127 22.52 -1.67 -17.17
N GLY A 128 22.05 -0.79 -16.29
CA GLY A 128 22.41 0.64 -16.28
C GLY A 128 21.87 1.45 -17.48
N VAL A 129 21.10 0.82 -18.37
CA VAL A 129 20.49 1.45 -19.55
C VAL A 129 19.02 1.69 -19.31
N ALA A 130 18.55 2.92 -19.55
CA ALA A 130 17.13 3.25 -19.46
C ALA A 130 16.32 2.45 -20.50
N PRO A 131 15.14 1.92 -20.12
CA PRO A 131 14.27 1.24 -21.06
C PRO A 131 13.74 2.20 -22.14
N GLU A 132 13.42 1.66 -23.32
CA GLU A 132 12.78 2.42 -24.41
C GLU A 132 11.44 3.01 -23.96
N ASP A 133 10.65 2.21 -23.25
CA ASP A 133 9.38 2.61 -22.64
C ASP A 133 9.38 2.24 -21.14
N PRO A 134 9.60 3.22 -20.25
CA PRO A 134 9.55 3.01 -18.80
C PRO A 134 8.20 2.51 -18.27
N GLU A 135 7.10 2.69 -19.02
CA GLU A 135 5.76 2.23 -18.63
C GLU A 135 5.49 0.75 -19.00
N LYS A 136 6.46 0.06 -19.62
CA LYS A 136 6.31 -1.34 -20.07
C LYS A 136 7.42 -2.27 -19.59
N THR A 137 8.07 -1.92 -18.49
CA THR A 137 9.14 -2.72 -17.89
C THR A 137 8.61 -3.94 -17.11
N GLN A 138 7.29 -4.00 -16.86
CA GLN A 138 6.63 -5.03 -16.04
C GLN A 138 7.26 -5.15 -14.64
N ALA A 139 7.66 -4.01 -14.07
CA ALA A 139 8.31 -3.88 -12.76
C ALA A 139 9.61 -4.70 -12.60
N ARG A 140 10.25 -5.14 -13.70
CA ARG A 140 11.43 -6.02 -13.64
C ARG A 140 12.58 -5.40 -12.85
N HIS A 141 12.79 -4.08 -12.94
CA HIS A 141 13.88 -3.39 -12.27
C HIS A 141 13.60 -3.26 -10.77
N LEU A 142 12.34 -2.97 -10.41
CA LEU A 142 11.88 -2.99 -9.02
C LEU A 142 12.08 -4.37 -8.41
N ILE A 143 11.60 -5.42 -9.09
CA ILE A 143 11.71 -6.81 -8.64
C ILE A 143 13.19 -7.18 -8.43
N ALA A 144 14.07 -6.84 -9.38
CA ALA A 144 15.50 -7.12 -9.27
C ALA A 144 16.14 -6.39 -8.09
N ALA A 145 15.86 -5.11 -7.91
CA ALA A 145 16.41 -4.32 -6.80
C ALA A 145 15.95 -4.84 -5.43
N PHE A 146 14.66 -5.14 -5.28
CA PHE A 146 14.12 -5.73 -4.06
C PHE A 146 14.72 -7.10 -3.78
N THR A 147 14.78 -7.96 -4.79
CA THR A 147 15.38 -9.31 -4.67
C THR A 147 16.85 -9.25 -4.26
N ALA A 148 17.63 -8.31 -4.84
CA ALA A 148 19.03 -8.12 -4.48
C ALA A 148 19.21 -7.70 -3.02
N ASP A 149 18.34 -6.84 -2.49
CA ASP A 149 18.39 -6.44 -1.09
C ASP A 149 17.92 -7.55 -0.14
N VAL A 150 16.95 -8.37 -0.54
CA VAL A 150 16.58 -9.58 0.22
C VAL A 150 17.74 -10.57 0.25
N ALA A 151 18.36 -10.89 -0.89
CA ALA A 151 19.47 -11.84 -0.95
C ALA A 151 20.66 -11.39 -0.09
N ALA A 152 20.88 -10.08 0.02
CA ALA A 152 21.96 -9.50 0.81
C ALA A 152 21.60 -9.16 2.26
N ASP A 153 20.38 -9.47 2.72
CA ASP A 153 19.86 -9.08 4.05
C ASP A 153 19.97 -7.56 4.33
N ARG A 154 19.60 -6.74 3.34
CA ARG A 154 19.69 -5.27 3.37
C ARG A 154 18.35 -4.54 3.34
N LEU A 155 17.23 -5.26 3.47
CA LEU A 155 15.94 -4.58 3.60
C LEU A 155 15.95 -3.64 4.81
N PRO A 156 15.48 -2.38 4.66
CA PRO A 156 15.29 -1.49 5.80
C PRO A 156 14.17 -1.98 6.72
N ALA A 157 14.04 -1.35 7.89
CA ALA A 157 13.00 -1.68 8.85
C ALA A 157 11.57 -1.45 8.31
N VAL A 158 11.40 -0.48 7.40
CA VAL A 158 10.14 -0.24 6.67
C VAL A 158 10.42 -0.10 5.19
N SER A 159 9.76 -0.91 4.36
CA SER A 159 9.85 -0.84 2.90
C SER A 159 8.45 -0.64 2.32
N TRP A 160 8.27 0.41 1.52
CA TRP A 160 7.09 0.55 0.67
C TRP A 160 7.42 0.06 -0.74
N ILE A 161 6.53 -0.72 -1.33
CA ILE A 161 6.64 -1.17 -2.72
C ILE A 161 5.53 -0.46 -3.49
N VAL A 162 5.90 0.39 -4.44
CA VAL A 162 4.98 1.16 -5.27
C VAL A 162 5.07 0.62 -6.69
N PRO A 163 4.03 -0.07 -7.19
CA PRO A 163 4.02 -0.62 -8.53
C PRO A 163 3.91 0.47 -9.59
N MET A 164 4.23 0.10 -10.83
CA MET A 164 3.78 0.84 -12.01
C MET A 164 2.32 0.49 -12.33
N MET A 165 1.62 1.35 -13.08
CA MET A 165 0.21 1.18 -13.44
C MET A 165 -0.10 -0.25 -13.91
N GLN A 166 0.67 -0.77 -14.87
CA GLN A 166 0.45 -2.08 -15.46
C GLN A 166 0.51 -3.25 -14.45
N MET A 167 1.19 -3.06 -13.32
CA MET A 167 1.41 -4.07 -12.28
C MET A 167 0.64 -3.75 -10.98
N SER A 168 -0.24 -2.74 -11.00
CA SER A 168 -0.93 -2.21 -9.81
C SER A 168 -2.26 -2.89 -9.51
N GLU A 169 -2.83 -3.61 -10.48
CA GLU A 169 -4.21 -4.12 -10.46
C GLU A 169 -5.31 -3.05 -10.44
N HIS A 170 -4.98 -1.80 -10.79
CA HIS A 170 -5.98 -0.80 -11.19
C HIS A 170 -6.92 -1.40 -12.26
N PRO A 171 -8.19 -0.96 -12.42
CA PRO A 171 -9.17 -1.59 -13.30
C PRO A 171 -8.77 -1.69 -14.77
N ASP A 172 -7.92 -0.76 -15.21
CA ASP A 172 -7.33 -0.74 -16.56
C ASP A 172 -6.10 -1.67 -16.70
N ALA A 173 -5.59 -2.20 -15.59
CA ALA A 173 -4.46 -3.12 -15.49
C ALA A 173 -4.94 -4.56 -15.22
N PRO A 174 -4.39 -5.58 -15.91
CA PRO A 174 -4.82 -6.95 -15.69
C PRO A 174 -4.34 -7.51 -14.33
N VAL A 175 -5.24 -8.09 -13.55
CA VAL A 175 -4.93 -8.80 -12.29
C VAL A 175 -3.77 -9.81 -12.43
N PRO A 176 -3.65 -10.62 -13.51
CA PRO A 176 -2.51 -11.54 -13.65
C PRO A 176 -1.13 -10.85 -13.66
N PHE A 177 -1.04 -9.58 -14.05
CA PHE A 177 0.21 -8.82 -14.00
C PHE A 177 0.56 -8.47 -12.55
N GLY A 178 -0.40 -8.03 -11.74
CA GLY A 178 -0.21 -7.82 -10.31
C GLY A 178 0.17 -9.11 -9.57
N GLU A 179 -0.48 -10.24 -9.89
CA GLU A 179 -0.09 -11.56 -9.35
C GLU A 179 1.38 -11.89 -9.66
N VAL A 180 1.93 -11.46 -10.81
CA VAL A 180 3.36 -11.64 -11.15
C VAL A 180 4.28 -10.78 -10.28
N LEU A 181 3.94 -9.51 -10.03
CA LEU A 181 4.72 -8.66 -9.12
C LEU A 181 4.71 -9.22 -7.70
N ILE A 182 3.51 -9.50 -7.18
CA ILE A 182 3.33 -9.95 -5.79
C ILE A 182 4.00 -11.32 -5.58
N SER A 183 3.84 -12.24 -6.53
CA SER A 183 4.53 -13.53 -6.45
C SER A 183 6.05 -13.42 -6.50
N SER A 184 6.59 -12.47 -7.27
CA SER A 184 8.03 -12.20 -7.31
C SER A 184 8.56 -11.66 -5.97
N VAL A 185 7.82 -10.75 -5.32
CA VAL A 185 8.15 -10.24 -3.98
C VAL A 185 8.10 -11.35 -2.93
N VAL A 186 7.05 -12.18 -2.94
CA VAL A 186 6.89 -13.31 -2.02
C VAL A 186 7.99 -14.35 -2.23
N ALA A 187 8.31 -14.68 -3.49
CA ALA A 187 9.39 -15.60 -3.83
C ALA A 187 10.76 -15.06 -3.39
N ALA A 188 11.02 -13.77 -3.58
CA ALA A 188 12.24 -13.13 -3.10
C ALA A 188 12.39 -13.29 -1.58
N LEU A 189 11.34 -12.98 -0.81
CA LEU A 189 11.33 -13.16 0.65
C LEU A 189 11.57 -14.62 1.06
N ALA A 190 10.88 -15.57 0.43
CA ALA A 190 11.02 -17.01 0.71
C ALA A 190 12.41 -17.57 0.33
N SER A 191 13.13 -16.93 -0.60
CA SER A 191 14.48 -17.34 -1.01
C SER A 191 15.53 -17.14 0.09
N ASN A 192 15.28 -16.27 1.06
CA ASN A 192 16.17 -16.00 2.17
C ASN A 192 15.47 -16.24 3.52
N PRO A 193 15.58 -17.46 4.10
CA PRO A 193 14.98 -17.79 5.40
C PRO A 193 15.29 -16.81 6.53
N LYS A 194 16.48 -16.18 6.53
CA LYS A 194 16.87 -15.21 7.57
C LYS A 194 16.09 -13.91 7.46
N VAL A 195 15.83 -13.44 6.24
CA VAL A 195 15.00 -12.25 5.98
C VAL A 195 13.54 -12.59 6.24
N TRP A 196 13.05 -13.70 5.69
CA TRP A 196 11.69 -14.20 5.90
C TRP A 196 11.32 -14.27 7.39
N ALA A 197 12.18 -14.88 8.21
CA ALA A 197 11.91 -15.10 9.62
C ALA A 197 11.67 -13.82 10.43
N LYS A 198 12.05 -12.64 9.91
CA LYS A 198 11.91 -11.34 10.56
C LYS A 198 11.04 -10.34 9.80
N THR A 199 10.33 -10.77 8.76
CA THR A 199 9.57 -9.89 7.85
C THR A 199 8.07 -10.17 7.92
N ALA A 200 7.27 -9.11 7.82
CA ALA A 200 5.86 -9.18 7.51
C ALA A 200 5.61 -8.37 6.24
N LEU A 201 5.11 -9.01 5.19
CA LEU A 201 4.60 -8.33 4.01
C LEU A 201 3.10 -8.10 4.20
N ILE A 202 2.71 -6.83 4.19
CA ILE A 202 1.31 -6.42 4.20
C ILE A 202 0.92 -6.11 2.75
N LEU A 203 0.09 -6.98 2.17
CA LEU A 203 -0.54 -6.74 0.88
C LEU A 203 -1.92 -6.13 1.13
N ASN A 204 -2.13 -4.89 0.74
CA ASN A 204 -3.40 -4.18 0.83
C ASN A 204 -3.64 -3.36 -0.44
N TYR A 205 -4.91 -2.99 -0.66
CA TYR A 205 -5.34 -2.12 -1.75
C TYR A 205 -5.73 -0.76 -1.17
N ASP A 206 -5.56 0.30 -1.95
CA ASP A 206 -5.85 1.67 -1.54
C ASP A 206 -7.33 2.02 -1.66
N GLU A 207 -8.03 1.49 -2.66
CA GLU A 207 -9.47 1.64 -2.78
C GLU A 207 -10.13 0.44 -3.51
N ASN A 208 -11.43 0.53 -3.80
CA ASN A 208 -12.24 -0.58 -4.31
C ASN A 208 -12.67 -0.39 -5.78
N ASP A 209 -12.15 0.63 -6.46
CA ASP A 209 -12.46 1.02 -7.84
C ASP A 209 -13.94 1.28 -8.16
N GLY A 210 -14.75 1.46 -7.12
CA GLY A 210 -16.21 1.49 -7.24
C GLY A 210 -16.85 0.11 -7.45
N PHE A 211 -16.09 -0.99 -7.39
CA PHE A 211 -16.65 -2.34 -7.33
C PHE A 211 -17.49 -2.54 -6.07
N PHE A 212 -18.54 -3.35 -6.21
CA PHE A 212 -19.49 -3.59 -5.13
C PHE A 212 -18.87 -4.43 -4.01
N ASP A 213 -19.01 -3.96 -2.77
CA ASP A 213 -18.92 -4.78 -1.57
C ASP A 213 -20.26 -4.72 -0.81
N HIS A 214 -20.67 -5.84 -0.22
CA HIS A 214 -21.98 -5.98 0.40
C HIS A 214 -22.04 -5.45 1.85
N VAL A 215 -20.90 -5.16 2.47
CA VAL A 215 -20.84 -4.71 3.86
C VAL A 215 -20.85 -3.18 3.92
N PRO A 216 -21.86 -2.56 4.56
CA PRO A 216 -21.83 -1.14 4.83
C PRO A 216 -20.65 -0.76 5.72
N ALA A 217 -19.93 0.29 5.35
CA ALA A 217 -18.80 0.78 6.12
C ALA A 217 -19.23 1.48 7.42
N PRO A 218 -18.51 1.30 8.54
CA PRO A 218 -18.70 2.13 9.73
C PRO A 218 -18.35 3.60 9.43
N VAL A 219 -19.24 4.52 9.80
CA VAL A 219 -19.05 5.98 9.61
C VAL A 219 -19.08 6.74 10.94
N PRO A 220 -18.39 7.89 11.06
CA PRO A 220 -18.36 8.70 12.27
C PRO A 220 -19.73 9.35 12.52
N GLY A 221 -20.15 9.34 13.78
CA GLY A 221 -21.38 10.02 14.23
C GLY A 221 -21.24 11.54 14.30
N ILE A 222 -21.01 12.21 13.16
CA ILE A 222 -20.77 13.68 13.08
C ILE A 222 -22.04 14.52 13.31
N ALA A 223 -23.21 13.89 13.20
CA ALA A 223 -24.52 14.50 13.45
C ALA A 223 -25.51 13.40 13.87
N PRO A 224 -26.64 13.72 14.54
CA PRO A 224 -27.59 12.72 15.03
C PRO A 224 -28.09 11.73 13.98
N ARG A 225 -28.15 12.14 12.70
CA ARG A 225 -28.53 11.25 11.58
C ARG A 225 -27.52 10.14 11.28
N TYR A 226 -26.26 10.31 11.68
CA TYR A 226 -25.18 9.32 11.54
C TYR A 226 -24.88 8.59 12.85
N GLY A 227 -25.62 8.87 13.92
CA GLY A 227 -25.41 8.32 15.25
C GLY A 227 -24.71 9.29 16.21
N ALA A 228 -24.03 8.74 17.21
CA ALA A 228 -23.37 9.49 18.27
C ALA A 228 -21.92 9.02 18.46
N SER A 229 -21.05 9.92 18.90
CA SER A 229 -19.65 9.63 19.22
C SER A 229 -19.30 10.16 20.61
N ASN A 230 -18.56 9.38 21.38
CA ASN A 230 -17.97 9.80 22.66
C ASN A 230 -16.49 10.24 22.50
N VAL A 231 -15.97 10.26 21.27
CA VAL A 231 -14.65 10.76 20.90
C VAL A 231 -14.79 11.89 19.87
N ASP A 232 -13.76 12.73 19.75
CA ASP A 232 -13.77 13.87 18.82
C ASP A 232 -13.81 13.39 17.36
N VAL A 233 -14.79 13.92 16.62
CA VAL A 233 -15.06 13.63 15.20
C VAL A 233 -14.98 14.89 14.33
N ARG A 234 -14.52 16.03 14.87
CA ARG A 234 -14.45 17.30 14.11
C ARG A 234 -13.57 17.20 12.86
N SER A 235 -12.58 16.30 12.86
CA SER A 235 -11.69 16.04 11.72
C SER A 235 -12.14 14.88 10.83
N GLU A 236 -13.32 14.31 11.05
CA GLU A 236 -13.86 13.18 10.26
C GLU A 236 -15.02 13.62 9.36
N THR A 237 -15.09 14.92 9.05
CA THR A 237 -16.10 15.49 8.18
C THR A 237 -15.50 16.38 7.11
N TYR A 238 -16.05 16.30 5.89
CA TYR A 238 -15.78 17.22 4.80
C TYR A 238 -17.11 17.81 4.35
N GLN A 239 -17.25 19.13 4.44
CA GLN A 239 -18.48 19.85 4.07
C GLN A 239 -19.77 19.34 4.75
N GLY A 240 -19.66 18.86 6.00
CA GLY A 240 -20.80 18.36 6.78
C GLY A 240 -21.19 16.91 6.49
N GLU A 241 -20.44 16.21 5.65
CA GLU A 241 -20.60 14.78 5.38
C GLU A 241 -19.47 13.97 6.05
N PRO A 242 -19.75 12.73 6.51
CA PRO A 242 -18.73 11.86 7.08
C PRO A 242 -17.76 11.40 5.99
N VAL A 243 -16.46 11.39 6.30
CA VAL A 243 -15.43 11.10 5.30
C VAL A 243 -15.23 9.61 5.07
N GLY A 244 -15.24 8.82 6.13
CA GLY A 244 -14.99 7.39 6.04
C GLY A 244 -15.68 6.62 7.16
N LEU A 245 -15.46 5.32 7.30
CA LEU A 245 -14.65 4.49 6.42
C LEU A 245 -15.35 4.27 5.06
N GLY A 246 -14.61 3.75 4.09
CA GLY A 246 -15.15 3.35 2.79
C GLY A 246 -15.42 1.85 2.70
N PRO A 247 -15.72 1.34 1.49
CA PRO A 247 -15.89 -0.10 1.23
C PRO A 247 -14.71 -0.94 1.71
N ARG A 248 -14.95 -2.24 1.92
CA ARG A 248 -13.86 -3.17 2.24
C ARG A 248 -12.96 -3.38 1.05
N VAL A 249 -11.67 -3.53 1.34
CA VAL A 249 -10.64 -3.90 0.36
C VAL A 249 -9.81 -5.06 0.89
N PRO A 250 -9.28 -5.93 0.01
CA PRO A 250 -8.51 -7.08 0.48
C PRO A 250 -7.29 -6.64 1.29
N MET A 251 -7.00 -7.39 2.35
CA MET A 251 -5.70 -7.34 3.02
C MET A 251 -5.24 -8.76 3.34
N THR A 252 -4.03 -9.09 2.93
CA THR A 252 -3.35 -10.35 3.28
C THR A 252 -2.02 -10.01 3.98
N VAL A 253 -1.75 -10.64 5.13
CA VAL A 253 -0.46 -10.49 5.82
C VAL A 253 0.35 -11.76 5.63
N ILE A 254 1.41 -11.66 4.83
CA ILE A 254 2.28 -12.76 4.44
C ILE A 254 3.52 -12.71 5.33
N SER A 255 3.54 -13.59 6.34
CA SER A 255 4.57 -13.56 7.39
C SER A 255 4.69 -14.93 8.07
N PRO A 256 5.84 -15.30 8.65
CA PRO A 256 5.94 -16.52 9.46
C PRO A 256 5.03 -16.50 10.70
N TRP A 257 4.62 -15.32 11.18
CA TRP A 257 3.72 -15.13 12.33
C TRP A 257 2.23 -15.22 11.99
N THR A 258 1.87 -15.38 10.71
CA THR A 258 0.48 -15.34 10.24
C THR A 258 0.08 -16.59 9.47
N ARG A 259 0.90 -17.64 9.58
CA ARG A 259 0.71 -18.93 8.91
C ARG A 259 -0.54 -19.65 9.42
N GLY A 260 -1.27 -20.30 8.51
CA GLY A 260 -2.35 -21.23 8.86
C GLY A 260 -3.71 -20.97 8.22
N GLY A 261 -3.82 -20.03 7.27
CA GLY A 261 -5.06 -19.80 6.53
C GLY A 261 -6.17 -19.16 7.37
N TRP A 262 -5.80 -18.23 8.24
CA TRP A 262 -6.72 -17.61 9.20
C TRP A 262 -7.46 -16.42 8.59
N VAL A 263 -8.58 -16.07 9.21
CA VAL A 263 -9.32 -14.83 8.92
C VAL A 263 -9.34 -13.97 10.19
N ASN A 264 -8.91 -12.72 10.08
CA ASN A 264 -9.05 -11.73 11.13
C ASN A 264 -10.18 -10.73 10.77
N SER A 265 -11.20 -10.67 11.63
CA SER A 265 -12.39 -9.83 11.44
C SER A 265 -12.44 -8.57 12.30
N GLN A 266 -11.31 -8.17 12.89
CA GLN A 266 -11.22 -6.86 13.53
C GLN A 266 -11.36 -5.75 12.48
N LEU A 267 -12.02 -4.65 12.85
CA LEU A 267 -12.16 -3.48 11.99
C LEU A 267 -10.81 -2.79 11.81
N PHE A 268 -10.40 -2.58 10.56
CA PHE A 268 -9.16 -1.90 10.21
C PHE A 268 -9.40 -0.90 9.07
N ASP A 269 -8.50 0.07 8.95
CA ASP A 269 -8.36 0.93 7.78
C ASP A 269 -6.87 1.15 7.45
N HIS A 270 -6.56 2.03 6.50
CA HIS A 270 -5.17 2.31 6.15
C HIS A 270 -4.35 2.91 7.29
N THR A 271 -4.99 3.57 8.27
CA THR A 271 -4.29 4.07 9.46
C THR A 271 -3.85 2.95 10.40
N SER A 272 -4.50 1.77 10.35
CA SER A 272 -4.09 0.59 11.10
C SER A 272 -2.67 0.13 10.77
N VAL A 273 -2.22 0.30 9.52
CA VAL A 273 -0.82 0.03 9.13
C VAL A 273 0.14 0.92 9.88
N LEU A 274 -0.15 2.23 9.97
CA LEU A 274 0.69 3.17 10.70
C LEU A 274 0.70 2.83 12.19
N ARG A 275 -0.44 2.49 12.78
CA ARG A 275 -0.54 2.06 14.19
C ARG A 275 0.26 0.81 14.50
N PHE A 276 0.31 -0.14 13.56
CA PHE A 276 1.20 -1.30 13.69
C PHE A 276 2.67 -0.88 13.74
N LEU A 277 3.08 0.06 12.88
CA LEU A 277 4.43 0.62 12.88
C LEU A 277 4.70 1.43 14.16
N GLU A 278 3.72 2.15 14.72
CA GLU A 278 3.83 2.80 16.04
C GLU A 278 4.16 1.78 17.12
N LYS A 279 3.42 0.66 17.17
CA LYS A 279 3.65 -0.43 18.13
C LYS A 279 5.02 -1.05 17.98
N ARG A 280 5.49 -1.21 16.73
CA ARG A 280 6.77 -1.86 16.44
C ARG A 280 7.98 -0.97 16.72
N PHE A 281 7.89 0.33 16.44
CA PHE A 281 9.05 1.23 16.44
C PHE A 281 8.97 2.35 17.47
N GLY A 282 7.84 2.54 18.16
CA GLY A 282 7.66 3.61 19.13
C GLY A 282 7.55 5.01 18.51
N VAL A 283 7.32 5.09 17.20
CA VAL A 283 7.15 6.35 16.46
C VAL A 283 5.67 6.68 16.37
N ALA A 284 5.21 7.75 17.00
CA ALA A 284 3.80 8.13 17.01
C ALA A 284 3.38 8.85 15.71
N GLU A 285 2.18 8.58 15.21
CA GLU A 285 1.49 9.32 14.16
C GLU A 285 0.35 10.17 14.74
N PRO A 286 0.62 11.41 15.19
CA PRO A 286 -0.39 12.28 15.78
C PRO A 286 -1.47 12.73 14.79
N ASN A 287 -1.28 12.55 13.48
CA ASN A 287 -2.29 12.92 12.48
C ASN A 287 -3.51 11.98 12.50
N ILE A 288 -3.40 10.76 13.05
CA ILE A 288 -4.56 9.85 13.14
C ILE A 288 -5.56 10.42 14.14
N SER A 289 -6.80 10.64 13.69
CA SER A 289 -7.86 11.23 14.51
C SER A 289 -8.18 10.40 15.75
N PRO A 290 -8.75 11.03 16.81
CA PRO A 290 -9.24 10.33 17.98
C PRO A 290 -10.28 9.24 17.64
N TRP A 291 -11.16 9.51 16.66
CA TRP A 291 -12.17 8.55 16.21
C TRP A 291 -11.54 7.31 15.59
N ARG A 292 -10.62 7.44 14.63
CA ARG A 292 -9.93 6.28 14.01
C ARG A 292 -9.12 5.49 15.03
N ARG A 293 -8.49 6.17 15.99
CA ARG A 293 -7.78 5.51 17.09
C ARG A 293 -8.71 4.63 17.96
N ALA A 294 -9.95 5.07 18.13
CA ALA A 294 -10.94 4.36 18.93
C ALA A 294 -11.61 3.20 18.18
N VAL A 295 -11.88 3.34 16.87
CA VAL A 295 -12.69 2.36 16.12
C VAL A 295 -11.85 1.34 15.34
N CYS A 296 -10.73 1.75 14.74
CA CYS A 296 -9.88 0.83 13.98
C CYS A 296 -8.89 0.11 14.91
N GLY A 297 -8.49 -1.11 14.56
CA GLY A 297 -7.41 -1.83 15.23
C GLY A 297 -6.02 -1.36 14.81
N ASP A 298 -4.98 -1.95 15.41
CA ASP A 298 -3.56 -1.65 15.14
C ASP A 298 -2.80 -2.81 14.47
N LEU A 299 -3.55 -3.74 13.85
CA LEU A 299 -3.09 -4.98 13.20
C LEU A 299 -2.40 -6.00 14.10
N THR A 300 -2.15 -5.72 15.38
CA THR A 300 -1.41 -6.65 16.25
C THR A 300 -2.16 -7.97 16.48
N SER A 301 -3.49 -7.96 16.42
CA SER A 301 -4.34 -9.16 16.55
C SER A 301 -4.20 -10.16 15.40
N ILE A 302 -3.52 -9.79 14.31
CA ILE A 302 -3.30 -10.66 13.15
C ILE A 302 -2.17 -11.66 13.43
N PHE A 303 -1.25 -11.32 14.32
CA PHE A 303 0.01 -12.04 14.49
C PHE A 303 -0.04 -12.98 15.70
N ASP A 304 0.41 -14.22 15.49
CA ASP A 304 0.85 -15.10 16.57
C ASP A 304 2.35 -14.87 16.81
N PHE A 305 2.69 -14.10 17.84
CA PHE A 305 4.09 -13.82 18.17
C PHE A 305 4.80 -14.93 18.96
N ASP A 306 4.08 -15.97 19.37
CA ASP A 306 4.64 -17.12 20.10
C ASP A 306 5.30 -18.15 19.15
N VAL A 307 5.18 -17.95 17.83
CA VAL A 307 5.82 -18.80 16.82
C VAL A 307 7.35 -18.83 17.03
N PRO A 308 7.93 -20.02 17.34
CA PRO A 308 9.35 -20.13 17.68
C PRO A 308 10.23 -19.82 16.48
N HIS A 309 11.43 -19.28 16.74
CA HIS A 309 12.35 -18.86 15.68
C HIS A 309 12.66 -19.95 14.65
N SER A 310 12.79 -21.22 15.09
CA SER A 310 13.02 -22.35 14.20
C SER A 310 11.87 -22.57 13.19
N ALA A 311 10.62 -22.38 13.62
CA ALA A 311 9.46 -22.46 12.72
C ALA A 311 9.41 -21.25 11.76
N ARG A 312 9.82 -20.07 12.23
CA ARG A 312 9.86 -18.86 11.38
C ARG A 312 10.88 -18.94 10.24
N LEU A 313 11.88 -19.80 10.35
CA LEU A 313 12.85 -20.07 9.28
C LEU A 313 12.28 -20.98 8.17
N ASP A 314 11.10 -21.59 8.35
CA ASP A 314 10.52 -22.48 7.36
C ASP A 314 9.98 -21.69 6.16
N THR A 315 10.57 -21.92 4.99
CA THR A 315 10.14 -21.37 3.69
C THR A 315 9.60 -22.43 2.73
N ARG A 316 9.46 -23.69 3.16
CA ARG A 316 8.97 -24.79 2.30
C ARG A 316 7.52 -24.58 1.84
N TRP A 317 6.76 -23.76 2.55
CA TRP A 317 5.42 -23.36 2.16
C TRP A 317 5.35 -22.71 0.78
N ALA A 318 6.43 -22.07 0.32
CA ALA A 318 6.46 -21.44 -0.99
C ALA A 318 6.30 -22.46 -2.13
N ALA A 319 6.71 -23.72 -1.93
CA ALA A 319 6.53 -24.78 -2.91
C ALA A 319 5.06 -25.20 -3.12
N ALA A 320 4.16 -24.81 -2.21
CA ALA A 320 2.73 -25.06 -2.34
C ALA A 320 2.00 -23.98 -3.16
N LEU A 321 2.67 -22.86 -3.47
CA LEU A 321 2.08 -21.81 -4.27
C LEU A 321 2.09 -22.17 -5.76
N PRO A 322 1.01 -21.87 -6.50
CA PRO A 322 0.96 -22.15 -7.93
C PRO A 322 1.94 -21.25 -8.68
N SER A 323 2.47 -21.78 -9.79
CA SER A 323 3.28 -20.98 -10.70
C SER A 323 2.44 -19.91 -11.39
N VAL A 324 3.00 -18.71 -11.50
CA VAL A 324 2.48 -17.61 -12.33
C VAL A 324 3.22 -17.50 -13.68
N ALA A 325 4.08 -18.48 -13.99
CA ALA A 325 4.82 -18.48 -15.25
C ALA A 325 3.85 -18.45 -16.45
N GLY A 326 4.10 -17.55 -17.40
CA GLY A 326 3.27 -17.35 -18.58
C GLY A 326 2.02 -16.50 -18.37
N TYR A 327 1.74 -16.00 -17.16
CA TYR A 327 0.54 -15.17 -16.90
C TYR A 327 0.50 -13.92 -17.78
N VAL A 328 1.62 -13.22 -17.93
CA VAL A 328 1.74 -12.04 -18.79
C VAL A 328 1.44 -12.40 -20.24
N GLU A 329 2.18 -13.37 -20.81
CA GLU A 329 2.04 -13.77 -22.22
C GLU A 329 0.61 -14.25 -22.53
N GLU A 330 0.04 -15.08 -21.66
CA GLU A 330 -1.32 -15.58 -21.83
C GLU A 330 -2.35 -14.45 -21.74
N THR A 331 -2.18 -13.51 -20.82
CA THR A 331 -3.07 -12.36 -20.67
C THR A 331 -2.99 -11.46 -21.89
N GLU A 332 -1.80 -11.15 -22.39
CA GLU A 332 -1.62 -10.35 -23.61
C GLU A 332 -2.25 -11.04 -24.82
N ARG A 333 -2.05 -12.35 -24.96
CA ARG A 333 -2.70 -13.16 -25.99
C ARG A 333 -4.22 -13.08 -25.89
N LEU A 334 -4.78 -13.21 -24.70
CA LEU A 334 -6.24 -13.11 -24.47
C LEU A 334 -6.75 -11.70 -24.76
N CYS A 335 -6.09 -10.64 -24.32
CA CYS A 335 -6.47 -9.26 -24.64
C CYS A 335 -6.48 -9.00 -26.16
N ALA A 336 -5.56 -9.61 -26.90
CA ALA A 336 -5.48 -9.46 -28.35
C ALA A 336 -6.49 -10.33 -29.13
N THR A 337 -6.94 -11.46 -28.57
CA THR A 337 -7.68 -12.50 -29.32
C THR A 337 -9.05 -12.84 -28.78
N ALA A 338 -9.37 -12.47 -27.53
CA ALA A 338 -10.66 -12.77 -26.92
C ALA A 338 -11.79 -12.04 -27.65
N PRO A 339 -12.94 -12.71 -27.87
CA PRO A 339 -14.10 -12.04 -28.42
C PRO A 339 -14.60 -10.97 -27.45
N ALA A 340 -15.18 -9.89 -27.99
CA ALA A 340 -15.84 -8.89 -27.17
C ALA A 340 -16.92 -9.57 -26.29
N PRO A 341 -17.09 -9.14 -25.02
CA PRO A 341 -18.11 -9.70 -24.15
C PRO A 341 -19.49 -9.53 -24.78
N ILE A 342 -20.27 -10.62 -24.81
CA ILE A 342 -21.66 -10.55 -25.26
C ILE A 342 -22.47 -9.99 -24.10
N ILE A 343 -22.72 -8.67 -24.13
CA ILE A 343 -23.69 -8.06 -23.23
C ILE A 343 -25.07 -8.50 -23.71
N ALA A 344 -25.74 -9.33 -22.91
CA ALA A 344 -27.12 -9.71 -23.18
C ALA A 344 -27.95 -8.41 -23.32
N LYS A 345 -28.58 -8.22 -24.49
CA LYS A 345 -29.56 -7.14 -24.65
C LYS A 345 -30.77 -7.53 -23.80
N GLY A 346 -30.91 -6.84 -22.67
CA GLY A 346 -32.08 -6.96 -21.79
C GLY A 346 -33.35 -6.47 -22.44
#